data_AF-A0A6A7LII3-F1
#
_entry.id   AF-A0A6A7LII3-F1
#
_cell.length_a   1.000
_cell.length_b   1.000
_cell.length_c   1.000
_cell.angle_alpha   90.00
_cell.angle_beta   90.00
_cell.angle_gamma   90.00
#
_symmetry.space_group_name_H-M   'P 1'
#
loop_
_entity.id
_entity.type
_entity.pdbx_description
1 polymer ?
#
loop_
_entity_poly.entity_id
_entity_poly.type
_entity_poly.pdbx_seq_one_letter_code
_entity_poly.pdbx_strand_id
1 'polypeptide(L)'
;MAKRKQLIKQIDSLVNECSNIIYNLLEIQKLKQNDVRVAFFKHLHNILDPTVLSLIIVDKYLDDSNLEAIHNEYTLSRRLYGYDKERQFFDQIVMNYYFLFTFNVFEHAMRLICAKYNNKLFQEQEKSFNGLCKGMTKDLGLKKRDKFIDLIIYLRNSFHNNGLFVPAGSLKDTEIRWNKTIYYFNKNRPIKESKGDIWLSFVPISQEIITFFNEIISSVPVQKFSYYVDLTEPVG
;
A
#
# COMPACT_ATOMS: atom_id res chain seq x y z
N MET A 1 10.25 0.95 21.76
CA MET A 1 9.74 2.35 21.76
C MET A 1 10.36 3.25 20.69
N ALA A 2 11.70 3.41 20.60
CA ALA A 2 12.34 4.31 19.63
C ALA A 2 12.01 4.01 18.14
N LYS A 3 12.02 2.72 17.75
CA LYS A 3 11.69 2.28 16.38
C LYS A 3 10.25 2.61 15.97
N ARG A 4 9.28 2.59 16.90
CA ARG A 4 7.87 2.87 16.60
C ARG A 4 7.63 4.35 16.36
N LYS A 5 8.19 5.24 17.21
CA LYS A 5 8.13 6.69 16.98
C LYS A 5 8.77 7.08 15.64
N GLN A 6 9.88 6.44 15.28
CA GLN A 6 10.51 6.66 13.98
C GLN A 6 9.61 6.21 12.83
N LEU A 7 9.02 5.01 12.92
CA LEU A 7 8.07 4.52 11.92
C LEU A 7 6.87 5.45 11.75
N ILE A 8 6.26 5.89 12.87
CA ILE A 8 5.13 6.83 12.85
C ILE A 8 5.50 8.10 12.07
N LYS A 9 6.66 8.70 12.40
CA LYS A 9 7.17 9.87 11.68
C LYS A 9 7.41 9.62 10.19
N GLN A 10 7.88 8.42 9.85
CA GLN A 10 8.11 8.04 8.46
C GLN A 10 6.81 7.87 7.67
N ILE A 11 5.77 7.26 8.26
CA ILE A 11 4.45 7.16 7.62
C ILE A 11 3.79 8.54 7.52
N ASP A 12 3.90 9.37 8.56
CA ASP A 12 3.41 10.76 8.56
C ASP A 12 4.09 11.62 7.47
N SER A 13 5.38 11.36 7.19
CA SER A 13 6.05 11.98 6.04
C SER A 13 5.41 11.59 4.70
N LEU A 14 4.92 10.35 4.55
CA LEU A 14 4.20 9.92 3.35
C LEU A 14 2.81 10.57 3.26
N VAL A 15 2.14 10.81 4.39
CA VAL A 15 0.87 11.57 4.44
C VAL A 15 1.08 12.99 3.87
N ASN A 16 2.13 13.66 4.35
CA ASN A 16 2.50 15.00 3.87
C ASN A 16 2.87 15.00 2.38
N GLU A 17 3.62 13.99 1.91
CA GLU A 17 3.94 13.84 0.49
C GLU A 17 2.67 13.68 -0.35
N CYS A 18 1.75 12.79 0.05
CA CYS A 18 0.47 12.63 -0.65
C CYS A 18 -0.34 13.93 -0.68
N SER A 19 -0.40 14.66 0.44
CA SER A 19 -1.09 15.96 0.51
C SER A 19 -0.52 16.98 -0.47
N ASN A 20 0.79 17.09 -0.54
CA ASN A 20 1.47 17.99 -1.48
C ASN A 20 1.20 17.59 -2.93
N ILE A 21 1.20 16.29 -3.25
CA ILE A 21 0.89 15.82 -4.61
C ILE A 21 -0.57 16.10 -4.96
N ILE A 22 -1.52 15.83 -4.05
CA ILE A 22 -2.94 16.14 -4.25
C ILE A 22 -3.12 17.64 -4.53
N TYR A 23 -2.50 18.50 -3.71
CA TYR A 23 -2.52 19.95 -3.91
C TYR A 23 -1.98 20.32 -5.30
N ASN A 24 -0.84 19.79 -5.71
CA ASN A 24 -0.26 20.09 -7.02
C ASN A 24 -1.17 19.63 -8.17
N LEU A 25 -1.78 18.45 -8.07
CA LEU A 25 -2.69 17.92 -9.09
C LEU A 25 -3.97 18.78 -9.21
N LEU A 26 -4.52 19.23 -8.09
CA LEU A 26 -5.74 20.04 -8.06
C LEU A 26 -5.49 21.51 -8.39
N GLU A 27 -4.51 22.13 -7.73
CA GLU A 27 -4.32 23.57 -7.77
C GLU A 27 -3.42 24.05 -8.88
N ILE A 28 -2.40 23.26 -9.26
CA ILE A 28 -1.46 23.62 -10.31
C ILE A 28 -1.92 23.01 -11.64
N GLN A 29 -2.17 21.70 -11.65
CA GLN A 29 -2.57 21.00 -12.87
C GLN A 29 -4.08 21.11 -13.18
N LYS A 30 -4.88 21.68 -12.26
CA LYS A 30 -6.33 21.88 -12.42
C LYS A 30 -7.08 20.60 -12.77
N LEU A 31 -6.64 19.46 -12.24
CA LEU A 31 -7.37 18.20 -12.36
C LEU A 31 -8.60 18.20 -11.46
N LYS A 32 -9.62 17.41 -11.82
CA LYS A 32 -10.83 17.26 -11.00
C LYS A 32 -10.60 16.33 -9.82
N GLN A 33 -11.45 16.49 -8.80
CA GLN A 33 -11.42 15.71 -7.56
C GLN A 33 -11.57 14.20 -7.78
N ASN A 34 -12.31 13.80 -8.82
CA ASN A 34 -12.57 12.41 -9.22
C ASN A 34 -11.63 11.87 -10.32
N ASP A 35 -10.58 12.61 -10.70
CA ASP A 35 -9.56 12.07 -11.60
C ASP A 35 -8.79 10.94 -10.92
N VAL A 36 -8.58 9.80 -11.59
CA VAL A 36 -7.85 8.63 -11.04
C VAL A 36 -6.54 9.01 -10.38
N ARG A 37 -5.81 9.97 -10.96
CA ARG A 37 -4.51 10.42 -10.43
C ARG A 37 -4.67 11.07 -9.07
N VAL A 38 -5.70 11.92 -8.90
CA VAL A 38 -6.04 12.57 -7.63
C VAL A 38 -6.61 11.55 -6.65
N ALA A 39 -7.54 10.72 -7.10
CA ALA A 39 -8.20 9.70 -6.28
C ALA A 39 -7.20 8.70 -5.69
N PHE A 40 -6.20 8.27 -6.47
CA PHE A 40 -5.12 7.40 -5.98
C PHE A 40 -4.44 7.98 -4.74
N PHE A 41 -3.98 9.24 -4.79
CA PHE A 41 -3.30 9.86 -3.65
C PHE A 41 -4.23 10.17 -2.49
N LYS A 42 -5.49 10.55 -2.74
CA LYS A 42 -6.49 10.70 -1.68
C LYS A 42 -6.75 9.40 -0.94
N HIS A 43 -6.91 8.30 -1.67
CA HIS A 43 -7.09 7.00 -1.07
C HIS A 43 -5.85 6.56 -0.30
N LEU A 44 -4.65 6.80 -0.83
CA LEU A 44 -3.41 6.53 -0.10
C LEU A 44 -3.33 7.37 1.18
N HIS A 45 -3.65 8.67 1.13
CA HIS A 45 -3.76 9.52 2.30
C HIS A 45 -4.74 8.94 3.35
N ASN A 46 -5.92 8.51 2.92
CA ASN A 46 -6.94 7.89 3.79
C ASN A 46 -6.55 6.50 4.32
N ILE A 47 -5.45 5.92 3.84
CA ILE A 47 -4.86 4.70 4.40
C ILE A 47 -3.76 5.06 5.40
N LEU A 48 -2.86 5.97 5.01
CA LEU A 48 -1.67 6.35 5.76
C LEU A 48 -2.03 7.11 7.04
N ASP A 49 -2.96 8.06 6.98
CA ASP A 49 -3.31 8.91 8.13
C ASP A 49 -3.98 8.11 9.27
N PRO A 50 -5.02 7.28 9.01
CA PRO A 50 -5.54 6.36 10.03
C PRO A 50 -4.50 5.35 10.54
N THR A 51 -3.52 4.95 9.71
CA THR A 51 -2.42 4.09 10.16
C THR A 51 -1.54 4.80 11.19
N VAL A 52 -1.20 6.08 10.97
CA VAL A 52 -0.47 6.91 11.93
C VAL A 52 -1.22 6.97 13.26
N LEU A 53 -2.51 7.33 13.21
CA LEU A 53 -3.36 7.42 14.40
C LEU A 53 -3.46 6.08 15.14
N SER A 54 -3.67 4.99 14.40
CA SER A 54 -3.75 3.65 14.99
C SER A 54 -2.45 3.25 15.69
N LEU A 55 -1.29 3.51 15.08
CA LEU A 55 0.01 3.23 15.70
C LEU A 55 0.27 4.06 16.95
N ILE A 56 -0.19 5.32 16.97
CA ILE A 56 -0.15 6.17 18.18
C ILE A 56 -1.05 5.58 19.26
N ILE A 57 -2.27 5.17 18.91
CA ILE A 57 -3.22 4.55 19.84
C ILE A 57 -2.60 3.30 20.48
N VAL A 58 -2.05 2.40 19.66
CA VAL A 58 -1.40 1.18 20.13
C VAL A 58 -0.14 1.47 20.96
N ASP A 59 0.60 2.57 20.69
CA ASP A 59 1.78 2.92 21.49
C ASP A 59 1.45 3.60 22.82
N LYS A 60 0.34 4.34 22.89
CA LYS A 60 0.05 5.28 23.99
C LYS A 60 -1.09 4.86 24.89
N TYR A 61 -2.08 4.14 24.36
CA TYR A 61 -3.35 3.92 25.05
C TYR A 61 -3.72 2.43 25.18
N LEU A 62 -2.96 1.53 24.55
CA LEU A 62 -3.15 0.08 24.69
C LEU A 62 -2.06 -0.54 25.58
N ASP A 63 -1.91 0.00 26.79
CA ASP A 63 -1.20 -0.68 27.88
C ASP A 63 -2.16 -1.54 28.70
N ASP A 64 -1.58 -2.39 29.55
CA ASP A 64 -2.31 -3.39 30.35
C ASP A 64 -3.42 -2.75 31.20
N SER A 65 -3.14 -1.61 31.83
CA SER A 65 -4.09 -0.91 32.69
C SER A 65 -5.29 -0.33 31.94
N ASN A 66 -5.05 0.24 30.76
CA ASN A 66 -6.11 0.85 29.96
C ASN A 66 -6.95 -0.22 29.26
N LEU A 67 -6.34 -1.30 28.77
CA LEU A 67 -7.06 -2.41 28.14
C LEU A 67 -8.01 -3.10 29.12
N GLU A 68 -7.58 -3.32 30.36
CA GLU A 68 -8.44 -3.89 31.40
C GLU A 68 -9.63 -2.96 31.72
N ALA A 69 -9.36 -1.66 31.86
CA ALA A 69 -10.41 -0.66 32.08
C ALA A 69 -11.45 -0.65 30.94
N ILE A 70 -10.99 -0.68 29.68
CA ILE A 70 -11.87 -0.76 28.50
C ILE A 70 -12.70 -2.04 28.51
N HIS A 71 -12.10 -3.19 28.81
CA HIS A 71 -12.85 -4.45 28.87
C HIS A 71 -13.96 -4.42 29.93
N ASN A 72 -13.67 -3.85 31.08
CA ASN A 72 -14.64 -3.71 32.16
C ASN A 72 -15.75 -2.70 31.80
N GLU A 73 -15.39 -1.54 31.24
CA GLU A 73 -16.34 -0.49 30.83
C GLU A 73 -17.35 -1.01 29.79
N TYR A 74 -16.87 -1.70 28.76
CA TYR A 74 -17.70 -2.21 27.67
C TYR A 74 -18.24 -3.63 27.91
N THR A 75 -18.02 -4.21 29.11
CA THR A 75 -18.45 -5.58 29.46
C THR A 75 -17.99 -6.62 28.43
N LEU A 76 -16.73 -6.51 27.98
CA LEU A 76 -16.17 -7.38 26.95
C LEU A 76 -15.76 -8.74 27.53
N SER A 77 -15.87 -9.78 26.71
CA SER A 77 -15.45 -11.13 27.08
C SER A 77 -13.97 -11.19 27.44
N ARG A 78 -13.61 -12.00 28.45
CA ARG A 78 -12.20 -12.29 28.77
C ARG A 78 -11.47 -12.81 27.54
N ARG A 79 -10.35 -12.18 27.22
CA ARG A 79 -9.55 -12.53 26.04
C ARG A 79 -8.74 -13.81 26.29
N LEU A 80 -8.46 -14.52 25.21
CA LEU A 80 -7.74 -15.81 25.23
C LEU A 80 -6.23 -15.66 25.47
N TYR A 81 -5.70 -14.44 25.41
CA TYR A 81 -4.28 -14.15 25.43
C TYR A 81 -3.99 -13.01 26.39
N GLY A 82 -2.75 -12.90 26.90
CA GLY A 82 -2.31 -11.75 27.67
C GLY A 82 -2.11 -10.50 26.82
N TYR A 83 -2.04 -9.34 27.47
CA TYR A 83 -2.00 -8.01 26.84
C TYR A 83 -0.86 -7.81 25.82
N ASP A 84 0.34 -8.36 26.07
CA ASP A 84 1.45 -8.33 25.10
C ASP A 84 1.07 -8.94 23.73
N LYS A 85 0.24 -10.00 23.74
CA LYS A 85 -0.25 -10.63 22.50
C LYS A 85 -1.36 -9.79 21.86
N GLU A 86 -2.21 -9.13 22.64
CA GLU A 86 -3.23 -8.22 22.12
C GLU A 86 -2.61 -7.07 21.34
N ARG A 87 -1.56 -6.45 21.89
CA ARG A 87 -0.82 -5.40 21.18
C ARG A 87 -0.28 -5.89 19.84
N GLN A 88 0.26 -7.11 19.80
CA GLN A 88 0.72 -7.73 18.56
C GLN A 88 -0.42 -7.98 17.57
N PHE A 89 -1.61 -8.39 18.05
CA PHE A 89 -2.79 -8.53 17.19
C PHE A 89 -3.23 -7.19 16.60
N PHE A 90 -3.24 -6.11 17.39
CA PHE A 90 -3.53 -4.77 16.87
C PHE A 90 -2.50 -4.32 15.84
N ASP A 91 -1.20 -4.52 16.10
CA ASP A 91 -0.15 -4.21 15.13
C ASP A 91 -0.36 -4.99 13.81
N GLN A 92 -0.76 -6.26 13.88
CA GLN A 92 -1.09 -7.06 12.71
C GLN A 92 -2.32 -6.54 11.96
N ILE A 93 -3.38 -6.13 12.66
CA ILE A 93 -4.58 -5.55 12.03
C ILE A 93 -4.23 -4.26 11.28
N VAL A 94 -3.49 -3.36 11.94
CA VAL A 94 -3.03 -2.10 11.34
C VAL A 94 -2.16 -2.37 10.11
N MET A 95 -1.25 -3.34 10.22
CA MET A 95 -0.43 -3.78 9.11
C MET A 95 -1.25 -4.31 7.94
N ASN A 96 -2.20 -5.18 8.24
CA ASN A 96 -3.01 -5.83 7.23
C ASN A 96 -3.88 -4.82 6.47
N TYR A 97 -4.48 -3.87 7.19
CA TYR A 97 -5.20 -2.75 6.61
C TYR A 97 -4.30 -1.95 5.67
N TYR A 98 -3.14 -1.50 6.17
CA TYR A 98 -2.18 -0.71 5.39
C TYR A 98 -1.84 -1.38 4.05
N PHE A 99 -1.48 -2.67 4.07
CA PHE A 99 -1.04 -3.38 2.86
C PHE A 99 -2.15 -3.64 1.86
N LEU A 100 -3.26 -4.19 2.36
CA LEU A 100 -4.37 -4.57 1.51
C LEU A 100 -4.85 -3.37 0.72
N PHE A 101 -5.13 -2.26 1.42
CA PHE A 101 -5.70 -1.09 0.78
C PHE A 101 -4.67 -0.38 -0.10
N THR A 102 -3.39 -0.31 0.31
CA THR A 102 -2.34 0.30 -0.54
C THR A 102 -2.20 -0.44 -1.87
N PHE A 103 -2.13 -1.77 -1.84
CA PHE A 103 -2.03 -2.55 -3.08
C PHE A 103 -3.29 -2.50 -3.93
N ASN A 104 -4.47 -2.55 -3.31
CA ASN A 104 -5.74 -2.47 -4.04
C ASN A 104 -5.90 -1.13 -4.76
N VAL A 105 -5.60 -0.02 -4.08
CA VAL A 105 -5.67 1.34 -4.64
C VAL A 105 -4.67 1.49 -5.78
N PHE A 106 -3.45 0.99 -5.61
CA PHE A 106 -2.43 1.00 -6.66
C PHE A 106 -2.82 0.16 -7.88
N GLU A 107 -3.25 -1.08 -7.67
CA GLU A 107 -3.70 -1.97 -8.75
C GLU A 107 -4.87 -1.36 -9.51
N HIS A 108 -5.88 -0.84 -8.80
CA HIS A 108 -7.05 -0.22 -9.39
C HIS A 108 -6.68 0.99 -10.26
N ALA A 109 -5.88 1.92 -9.73
CA ALA A 109 -5.48 3.12 -10.47
C ALA A 109 -4.65 2.79 -11.72
N MET A 110 -3.72 1.84 -11.61
CA MET A 110 -2.91 1.37 -12.74
C MET A 110 -3.77 0.79 -13.87
N ARG A 111 -4.78 -0.02 -13.51
CA ARG A 111 -5.72 -0.61 -14.47
C ARG A 111 -6.54 0.46 -15.19
N LEU A 112 -7.09 1.42 -14.46
CA LEU A 112 -7.88 2.50 -15.05
C LEU A 112 -7.04 3.38 -15.97
N ILE A 113 -5.81 3.71 -15.55
CA ILE A 113 -4.88 4.47 -16.39
C ILE A 113 -4.61 3.68 -17.67
N CYS A 114 -4.16 2.43 -17.56
CA CYS A 114 -3.81 1.61 -18.71
C CYS A 114 -4.97 1.40 -19.68
N ALA A 115 -6.16 1.09 -19.18
CA ALA A 115 -7.36 0.91 -20.00
C ALA A 115 -7.64 2.14 -20.88
N LYS A 116 -7.32 3.34 -20.38
CA LYS A 116 -7.58 4.59 -21.10
C LYS A 116 -6.45 5.00 -22.04
N TYR A 117 -5.19 4.94 -21.61
CA TYR A 117 -4.06 5.42 -22.43
C TYR A 117 -3.52 4.37 -23.41
N ASN A 118 -3.59 3.08 -23.04
CA ASN A 118 -3.14 1.96 -23.87
C ASN A 118 -4.07 0.75 -23.68
N ASN A 119 -5.26 0.85 -24.27
CA ASN A 119 -6.30 -0.18 -24.17
C ASN A 119 -5.84 -1.54 -24.72
N LYS A 120 -4.97 -1.57 -25.73
CA LYS A 120 -4.43 -2.82 -26.26
C LYS A 120 -3.61 -3.56 -25.21
N LEU A 121 -2.67 -2.89 -24.55
CA LEU A 121 -1.90 -3.46 -23.45
C LEU A 121 -2.81 -3.93 -22.31
N PHE A 122 -3.83 -3.13 -21.97
CA PHE A 122 -4.79 -3.49 -20.93
C PHE A 122 -5.53 -4.78 -21.26
N GLN A 123 -6.04 -4.93 -22.49
CA GLN A 123 -6.73 -6.15 -22.94
C GLN A 123 -5.81 -7.37 -22.94
N GLU A 124 -4.56 -7.22 -23.41
CA GLU A 124 -3.56 -8.30 -23.42
C GLU A 124 -3.17 -8.75 -22.00
N GLN A 125 -3.22 -7.85 -21.01
CA GLN A 125 -2.78 -8.08 -19.63
C GLN A 125 -3.90 -7.97 -18.60
N GLU A 126 -5.16 -8.08 -19.02
CA GLU A 126 -6.34 -7.82 -18.16
C GLU A 126 -6.31 -8.64 -16.87
N LYS A 127 -5.87 -9.90 -16.95
CA LYS A 127 -5.79 -10.80 -15.79
C LYS A 127 -4.45 -10.76 -15.06
N SER A 128 -3.45 -10.07 -15.60
CA SER A 128 -2.07 -10.11 -15.12
C SER A 128 -1.61 -8.73 -14.68
N PHE A 129 -1.76 -8.41 -13.39
CA PHE A 129 -1.27 -7.13 -12.86
C PHE A 129 0.25 -6.98 -13.00
N ASN A 130 1.01 -8.08 -12.87
CA ASN A 130 2.46 -8.08 -13.13
C ASN A 130 2.77 -7.69 -14.59
N GLY A 131 2.09 -8.34 -15.54
CA GLY A 131 2.25 -8.08 -16.96
C GLY A 131 1.83 -6.66 -17.33
N LEU A 132 0.77 -6.14 -16.71
CA LEU A 132 0.33 -4.76 -16.86
C LEU A 132 1.43 -3.78 -16.42
N CYS A 133 1.94 -3.90 -15.19
CA CYS A 133 2.99 -3.03 -14.68
C CYS A 133 4.27 -3.06 -15.52
N LYS A 134 4.73 -4.27 -15.91
CA LYS A 134 5.93 -4.43 -16.76
C LYS A 134 5.70 -3.88 -18.17
N GLY A 135 4.52 -4.13 -18.73
CA GLY A 135 4.10 -3.59 -20.02
C GLY A 135 4.08 -2.06 -20.02
N MET A 136 3.45 -1.44 -19.02
CA MET A 136 3.39 0.01 -18.87
C MET A 136 4.78 0.61 -18.71
N THR A 137 5.64 0.00 -17.88
CA THR A 137 7.05 0.43 -17.70
C THR A 137 7.79 0.46 -19.03
N LYS A 138 7.64 -0.60 -19.84
CA LYS A 138 8.27 -0.71 -21.16
C LYS A 138 7.70 0.31 -22.15
N ASP A 139 6.39 0.41 -22.24
CA ASP A 139 5.66 1.26 -23.19
C ASP A 139 5.94 2.75 -22.96
N LEU A 140 6.02 3.17 -21.69
CA LEU A 140 6.32 4.55 -21.31
C LEU A 140 7.82 4.87 -21.24
N GLY A 141 8.70 3.88 -21.50
CA GLY A 141 10.15 4.08 -21.44
C GLY A 141 10.69 4.38 -20.04
N LEU A 142 10.00 3.90 -18.99
CA LEU A 142 10.39 4.13 -17.60
C LEU A 142 11.58 3.26 -17.17
N LYS A 143 12.22 3.64 -16.07
CA LYS A 143 13.29 2.84 -15.46
C LYS A 143 12.76 1.44 -15.14
N LYS A 144 13.54 0.40 -15.51
CA LYS A 144 13.19 -0.99 -15.20
C LYS A 144 13.05 -1.18 -13.69
N ARG A 145 11.86 -1.63 -13.27
CA ARG A 145 11.49 -1.90 -11.87
C ARG A 145 11.05 -3.36 -11.66
N ASP A 146 11.49 -4.29 -12.51
CA ASP A 146 11.02 -5.69 -12.51
C ASP A 146 11.05 -6.35 -11.13
N LYS A 147 12.16 -6.19 -10.38
CA LYS A 147 12.28 -6.75 -9.02
C LYS A 147 11.32 -6.12 -8.01
N PHE A 148 11.05 -4.83 -8.15
CA PHE A 148 10.06 -4.14 -7.31
C PHE A 148 8.64 -4.61 -7.66
N ILE A 149 8.33 -4.69 -8.95
CA ILE A 149 7.02 -5.17 -9.42
C ILE A 149 6.80 -6.61 -8.94
N ASP A 150 7.78 -7.49 -9.11
CA ASP A 150 7.69 -8.86 -8.59
C ASP A 150 7.48 -8.86 -7.06
N LEU A 151 8.19 -8.01 -6.31
CA LEU A 151 8.03 -7.89 -4.86
C LEU A 151 6.59 -7.53 -4.45
N ILE A 152 6.02 -6.45 -5.01
CA ILE A 152 4.67 -6.00 -4.63
C ILE A 152 3.60 -7.02 -5.03
N ILE A 153 3.76 -7.71 -6.17
CA ILE A 153 2.84 -8.76 -6.60
C ILE A 153 2.88 -9.94 -5.64
N TYR A 154 4.09 -10.37 -5.23
CA TYR A 154 4.23 -11.48 -4.31
C TYR A 154 3.72 -11.15 -2.91
N LEU A 155 3.96 -9.93 -2.41
CA LEU A 155 3.41 -9.45 -1.14
C LEU A 155 1.87 -9.40 -1.20
N ARG A 156 1.30 -8.78 -2.24
CA ARG A 156 -0.15 -8.70 -2.46
C ARG A 156 -0.78 -10.08 -2.51
N ASN A 157 -0.24 -11.00 -3.29
CA ASN A 157 -0.79 -12.35 -3.40
C ASN A 157 -0.67 -13.14 -2.09
N SER A 158 0.43 -12.98 -1.36
CA SER A 158 0.57 -13.62 -0.04
C SER A 158 -0.46 -13.09 0.96
N PHE A 159 -0.83 -11.82 0.85
CA PHE A 159 -1.90 -11.22 1.64
C PHE A 159 -3.28 -11.77 1.26
N HIS A 160 -3.66 -11.73 -0.03
CA HIS A 160 -4.99 -12.18 -0.47
C HIS A 160 -5.30 -13.65 -0.15
N ASN A 161 -4.29 -14.51 -0.03
CA ASN A 161 -4.50 -15.94 0.16
C ASN A 161 -4.79 -16.35 1.61
N ASN A 162 -4.36 -15.58 2.63
CA ASN A 162 -4.55 -15.96 4.04
C ASN A 162 -4.50 -14.80 5.04
N GLY A 163 -4.28 -13.56 4.62
CA GLY A 163 -4.19 -12.40 5.52
C GLY A 163 -3.00 -12.42 6.48
N LEU A 164 -2.02 -13.32 6.27
CA LEU A 164 -0.91 -13.57 7.20
C LEU A 164 0.47 -13.55 6.54
N PHE A 165 0.58 -12.97 5.34
CA PHE A 165 1.83 -12.96 4.56
C PHE A 165 2.43 -14.37 4.41
N VAL A 166 1.60 -15.41 4.24
CA VAL A 166 2.10 -16.76 3.97
C VAL A 166 1.96 -17.02 2.47
N PRO A 167 3.05 -17.33 1.73
CA PRO A 167 2.96 -17.56 0.30
C PRO A 167 2.23 -18.88 0.02
N ALA A 168 1.32 -18.84 -0.96
CA ALA A 168 0.56 -19.99 -1.43
C ALA A 168 0.76 -20.21 -2.94
N GLY A 169 0.29 -21.36 -3.45
CA GLY A 169 0.40 -21.69 -4.88
C GLY A 169 1.84 -21.74 -5.39
N SER A 170 2.07 -21.13 -6.55
CA SER A 170 3.37 -21.06 -7.25
C SER A 170 4.38 -20.07 -6.65
N LEU A 171 4.00 -19.33 -5.62
CA LEU A 171 4.85 -18.29 -4.98
C LEU A 171 5.84 -18.86 -3.96
N LYS A 172 5.85 -20.19 -3.80
CA LYS A 172 6.60 -20.90 -2.77
C LYS A 172 8.08 -21.01 -3.14
N ASP A 173 8.92 -20.90 -2.11
CA ASP A 173 10.37 -21.13 -2.14
C ASP A 173 11.10 -20.22 -3.14
N THR A 174 10.63 -18.96 -3.22
CA THR A 174 11.22 -17.90 -4.03
C THR A 174 11.92 -16.86 -3.16
N GLU A 175 13.01 -16.28 -3.66
CA GLU A 175 13.63 -15.08 -3.09
C GLU A 175 13.53 -13.89 -4.05
N ILE A 176 13.23 -12.72 -3.49
CA ILE A 176 13.24 -11.45 -4.24
C ILE A 176 14.24 -10.52 -3.59
N ARG A 177 15.23 -10.07 -4.36
CA ARG A 177 16.21 -9.07 -3.94
C ARG A 177 15.78 -7.70 -4.43
N TRP A 178 15.48 -6.80 -3.50
CA TRP A 178 15.11 -5.42 -3.80
C TRP A 178 15.71 -4.47 -2.76
N ASN A 179 16.30 -3.37 -3.23
CA ASN A 179 16.93 -2.35 -2.38
C ASN A 179 17.89 -2.89 -1.30
N LYS A 180 18.79 -3.81 -1.69
CA LYS A 180 19.74 -4.51 -0.80
C LYS A 180 19.06 -5.36 0.30
N THR A 181 17.75 -5.58 0.23
CA THR A 181 16.99 -6.46 1.14
C THR A 181 16.58 -7.71 0.37
N ILE A 182 16.69 -8.87 1.01
CA ILE A 182 16.22 -10.15 0.44
C ILE A 182 14.90 -10.50 1.14
N TYR A 183 13.86 -10.75 0.36
CA TYR A 183 12.54 -11.19 0.82
C TYR A 183 12.38 -12.68 0.51
N TYR A 184 12.07 -13.48 1.53
CA TYR A 184 11.97 -14.93 1.45
C TYR A 184 10.51 -15.37 1.51
N PHE A 185 10.04 -16.01 0.44
CA PHE A 185 8.67 -16.51 0.30
C PHE A 185 8.63 -18.02 0.49
N ASN A 186 8.94 -18.48 1.70
CA ASN A 186 9.00 -19.92 2.01
C ASN A 186 7.60 -20.50 2.19
N LYS A 187 7.36 -21.70 1.63
CA LYS A 187 6.07 -22.41 1.79
C LYS A 187 5.64 -22.50 3.25
N ASN A 188 4.37 -22.16 3.52
CA ASN A 188 3.73 -22.29 4.84
C ASN A 188 4.46 -21.52 5.96
N ARG A 189 5.27 -20.51 5.63
CA ARG A 189 5.93 -19.64 6.61
C ARG A 189 5.60 -18.19 6.31
N PRO A 190 5.48 -17.32 7.33
CA PRO A 190 5.41 -15.89 7.10
C PRO A 190 6.60 -15.42 6.28
N ILE A 191 6.38 -14.44 5.40
CA ILE A 191 7.45 -13.80 4.65
C ILE A 191 8.46 -13.22 5.64
N LYS A 192 9.73 -13.46 5.36
CA LYS A 192 10.84 -12.91 6.13
C LYS A 192 11.67 -12.01 5.23
N GLU A 193 12.33 -11.06 5.84
CA GLU A 193 13.34 -10.27 5.15
C GLU A 193 14.70 -10.38 5.84
N SER A 194 15.76 -10.10 5.09
CA SER A 194 17.14 -10.21 5.59
C SER A 194 17.57 -9.12 6.56
N LYS A 195 16.84 -7.99 6.62
CA LYS A 195 17.23 -6.80 7.41
C LYS A 195 16.44 -6.60 8.71
N GLY A 196 15.38 -7.38 8.94
CA GLY A 196 14.65 -7.32 10.20
C GLY A 196 13.14 -7.50 10.04
N ASP A 197 12.41 -6.59 10.67
CA ASP A 197 10.96 -6.61 10.73
C ASP A 197 10.37 -6.10 9.43
N ILE A 198 9.58 -6.94 8.77
CA ILE A 198 8.90 -6.60 7.53
C ILE A 198 8.05 -5.34 7.68
N TRP A 199 7.51 -5.08 8.90
CA TRP A 199 6.80 -3.85 9.26
C TRP A 199 7.60 -2.58 8.95
N LEU A 200 8.92 -2.62 9.13
CA LEU A 200 9.81 -1.48 8.90
C LEU A 200 10.18 -1.29 7.43
N SER A 201 10.07 -2.33 6.60
CA SER A 201 10.36 -2.25 5.17
C SER A 201 9.21 -1.69 4.33
N PHE A 202 8.12 -1.35 4.98
CA PHE A 202 6.88 -0.91 4.35
C PHE A 202 6.87 0.54 3.92
N VAL A 203 7.53 1.41 4.69
CA VAL A 203 7.72 2.80 4.27
C VAL A 203 8.51 2.86 2.95
N PRO A 204 9.68 2.20 2.81
CA PRO A 204 10.38 2.17 1.52
C PRO A 204 9.55 1.62 0.35
N ILE A 205 8.74 0.57 0.58
CA ILE A 205 7.88 0.00 -0.47
C ILE A 205 6.82 1.03 -0.89
N SER A 206 6.21 1.72 0.07
CA SER A 206 5.14 2.69 -0.21
C SER A 206 5.67 3.96 -0.87
N GLN A 207 6.86 4.41 -0.46
CA GLN A 207 7.60 5.47 -1.15
C GLN A 207 7.86 5.09 -2.61
N GLU A 208 8.28 3.85 -2.86
CA GLU A 208 8.54 3.37 -4.22
C GLU A 208 7.24 3.24 -5.03
N ILE A 209 6.11 2.85 -4.42
CA ILE A 209 4.77 2.87 -5.05
C ILE A 209 4.40 4.30 -5.47
N ILE A 210 4.51 5.27 -4.55
CA ILE A 210 4.23 6.69 -4.82
C ILE A 210 5.11 7.20 -5.96
N THR A 211 6.41 6.92 -5.88
CA THR A 211 7.38 7.33 -6.91
C THR A 211 7.06 6.69 -8.26
N PHE A 212 6.76 5.40 -8.28
CA PHE A 212 6.43 4.69 -9.51
C PHE A 212 5.16 5.23 -10.15
N PHE A 213 4.11 5.45 -9.36
CA PHE A 213 2.87 6.00 -9.84
C PHE A 213 3.06 7.44 -10.37
N ASN A 214 3.84 8.27 -9.65
CA ASN A 214 4.18 9.63 -10.08
C ASN A 214 4.91 9.64 -11.44
N GLU A 215 5.86 8.74 -11.67
CA GLU A 215 6.54 8.62 -12.98
C GLU A 215 5.56 8.30 -14.11
N ILE A 216 4.61 7.39 -13.85
CA ILE A 216 3.57 7.02 -14.82
C ILE A 216 2.67 8.21 -15.15
N ILE A 217 2.12 8.88 -14.14
CA ILE A 217 1.18 9.99 -14.37
C ILE A 217 1.86 11.25 -14.91
N SER A 218 3.17 11.36 -14.74
CA SER A 218 3.99 12.43 -15.32
C SER A 218 4.42 12.13 -16.76
N SER A 219 4.20 10.91 -17.25
CA SER A 219 4.55 10.54 -18.62
C SER A 219 3.63 11.25 -19.61
N VAL A 220 4.22 11.87 -20.65
CA VAL A 220 3.48 12.62 -21.68
C VAL A 220 2.32 11.84 -22.29
N PRO A 221 2.43 10.53 -22.61
CA PRO A 221 1.30 9.76 -23.14
C PRO A 221 0.11 9.70 -22.18
N VAL A 222 0.35 9.61 -20.87
CA VAL A 222 -0.69 9.49 -19.84
C VAL A 222 -1.36 10.85 -19.59
N GLN A 223 -0.59 11.94 -19.56
CA GLN A 223 -1.12 13.29 -19.31
C GLN A 223 -2.14 13.78 -20.36
N LYS A 224 -2.14 13.19 -21.55
CA LYS A 224 -3.06 13.56 -22.66
C LYS A 224 -4.52 13.17 -22.42
N PHE A 225 -4.79 12.35 -21.41
CA PHE A 225 -6.14 11.83 -21.14
C PHE A 225 -6.71 12.41 -19.85
N SER A 226 -8.03 12.46 -19.80
CA SER A 226 -8.78 12.64 -18.54
C SER A 226 -9.27 11.29 -18.04
N TYR A 227 -9.11 11.05 -16.74
CA TYR A 227 -9.38 9.77 -16.09
C TYR A 227 -10.51 9.91 -15.08
N TYR A 228 -11.72 10.22 -15.54
CA TYR A 228 -12.88 10.37 -14.65
C TYR A 228 -13.42 9.01 -14.21
N VAL A 229 -13.61 8.84 -12.90
CA VAL A 229 -14.10 7.58 -12.30
C VAL A 229 -15.61 7.60 -12.04
N ASP A 230 -16.29 8.75 -12.10
CA ASP A 230 -17.72 8.84 -11.78
C ASP A 230 -18.54 9.80 -12.67
N LEU A 231 -19.74 9.35 -13.05
CA LEU A 231 -20.78 10.07 -13.81
C LEU A 231 -21.72 10.88 -12.90
N THR A 232 -21.57 10.79 -11.56
CA THR A 232 -22.50 11.37 -10.57
C THR A 232 -21.98 12.61 -9.84
N GLU A 233 -20.75 13.08 -10.11
CA GLU A 233 -20.34 14.41 -9.62
C GLU A 233 -21.07 15.51 -10.41
N PRO A 234 -21.80 16.43 -9.75
CA PRO A 234 -22.27 17.63 -10.41
C PRO A 234 -21.05 18.41 -10.92
N VAL A 235 -21.13 18.84 -12.17
CA VAL A 235 -20.10 19.69 -12.79
C VAL A 235 -20.08 21.00 -12.01
N GLY A 236 -19.12 21.12 -11.09
CA GLY A 236 -18.71 22.40 -10.51
C GLY A 236 -18.00 23.25 -11.54
#